data_AF-A0A7X6YQH3-F1
#
_entry.id   AF-A0A7X6YQH3-F1
#
_cell.length_a   1.000
_cell.length_b   1.000
_cell.length_c   1.000
_cell.angle_alpha   90.00
_cell.angle_beta   90.00
_cell.angle_gamma   90.00
#
_symmetry.space_group_name_H-M   'P 1'
#
loop_
_entity.id
_entity.type
_entity.pdbx_description
1 polymer ?
#
loop_
_entity_poly.entity_id
_entity_poly.type
_entity_poly.pdbx_seq_one_letter_code
_entity_poly.pdbx_strand_id
1 'polypeptide(L)' 'MDKYVCDVCGYVYDPEIGDPDSDIEPGVSFADLPEDWVCPLCG' A
#
# COMPACT_ATOMS: atom_id res chain seq x y z
N MET A 1 -3.24 -11.69 -4.68
CA MET A 1 -2.77 -11.05 -3.44
C MET A 1 -3.96 -10.42 -2.74
N ASP A 2 -3.97 -10.37 -1.42
CA ASP A 2 -5.02 -9.67 -0.68
C ASP A 2 -4.78 -8.16 -0.70
N LYS A 3 -5.85 -7.38 -0.90
CA LYS A 3 -5.80 -5.91 -0.82
C LYS A 3 -5.86 -5.47 0.63
N TYR A 4 -5.19 -4.38 0.96
CA TYR A 4 -5.28 -3.74 2.26
C TYR A 4 -6.14 -2.49 2.16
N VAL A 5 -6.93 -2.22 3.21
CA VAL A 5 -7.73 -1.00 3.32
C VAL A 5 -7.24 -0.25 4.55
N CYS A 6 -6.84 1.00 4.37
CA CYS A 6 -6.51 1.89 5.47
C CYS A 6 -7.77 2.16 6.31
N ASP A 7 -7.75 1.77 7.58
CA ASP A 7 -8.89 1.96 8.49
C ASP A 7 -9.19 3.44 8.82
N VAL A 8 -8.25 4.36 8.52
CA VAL A 8 -8.39 5.80 8.82
C VAL A 8 -9.13 6.53 7.70
N CYS A 9 -8.65 6.39 6.46
CA CYS A 9 -9.16 7.16 5.32
C CYS A 9 -9.85 6.31 4.24
N GLY A 10 -9.77 4.98 4.33
CA GLY A 10 -10.35 4.07 3.34
C GLY A 10 -9.51 3.89 2.08
N TYR A 11 -8.27 4.38 2.03
CA TYR A 11 -7.34 4.08 0.93
C TYR A 11 -7.21 2.56 0.74
N VAL A 12 -7.21 2.10 -0.51
CA VAL A 12 -7.03 0.69 -0.84
C VAL A 12 -5.65 0.51 -1.47
N TYR A 13 -4.75 -0.18 -0.77
CA TYR A 13 -3.52 -0.67 -1.36
C TYR A 13 -3.83 -1.94 -2.15
N ASP A 14 -3.57 -1.88 -3.45
CA ASP A 14 -3.73 -3.01 -4.37
C ASP A 14 -2.34 -3.52 -4.80
N PRO A 15 -1.92 -4.69 -4.32
CA PRO A 15 -0.64 -5.28 -4.70
C PRO A 15 -0.46 -5.48 -6.21
N GLU A 16 -1.53 -5.58 -6.99
CA GLU A 16 -1.42 -5.68 -8.46
C GLU A 16 -1.02 -4.35 -9.12
N ILE A 17 -1.17 -3.23 -8.39
CA ILE A 17 -0.84 -1.87 -8.83
C ILE A 17 0.44 -1.38 -8.13
N GLY A 18 0.66 -1.80 -6.88
CA GLY A 18 1.70 -1.24 -6.02
C GLY A 18 1.29 0.13 -5.46
N ASP A 19 2.29 0.94 -5.12
CA ASP A 19 2.12 2.32 -4.66
C ASP A 19 3.21 3.21 -5.29
N PRO A 20 2.97 3.74 -6.51
CA PRO A 20 3.95 4.54 -7.23
C PRO A 20 4.38 5.83 -6.52
N ASP A 21 3.52 6.39 -5.67
CA ASP A 21 3.85 7.61 -4.89
C ASP A 21 4.87 7.31 -3.79
N SER A 22 4.96 6.04 -3.36
CA SER A 22 5.91 5.54 -2.35
C SER A 22 6.98 4.62 -2.94
N ASP A 23 7.20 4.67 -4.26
CA ASP A 23 8.17 3.82 -4.99
C ASP A 23 7.97 2.30 -4.78
N ILE A 24 6.72 1.85 -4.60
CA ILE A 24 6.38 0.43 -4.47
C ILE A 24 5.92 -0.12 -5.83
N GLU A 25 6.67 -1.08 -6.36
CA GLU A 25 6.34 -1.73 -7.63
C GLU A 25 5.10 -2.66 -7.52
N PRO A 26 4.41 -2.92 -8.64
CA PRO A 26 3.42 -3.98 -8.71
C PRO A 26 3.97 -5.34 -8.28
N GLY A 27 3.16 -6.09 -7.55
CA GLY A 27 3.44 -7.44 -7.06
C GLY A 27 3.92 -7.50 -5.61
N VAL A 28 4.13 -6.37 -4.93
CA VAL A 28 4.51 -6.33 -3.51
C VAL A 28 3.27 -6.52 -2.65
N SER A 29 3.24 -7.57 -1.83
CA SER A 29 2.12 -7.78 -0.90
C SER A 29 2.13 -6.74 0.23
N PHE A 30 0.99 -6.48 0.85
CA PHE A 30 0.95 -5.57 2.00
C PHE A 30 1.88 -6.01 3.15
N ALA A 31 2.04 -7.33 3.34
CA ALA A 31 2.91 -7.89 4.37
C ALA A 31 4.41 -7.75 4.05
N ASP A 32 4.75 -7.49 2.78
CA ASP A 32 6.13 -7.31 2.31
C ASP A 32 6.48 -5.83 2.08
N LEU A 33 5.58 -4.90 2.43
CA LEU A 33 5.87 -3.48 2.37
C LEU A 33 7.00 -3.10 3.35
N PRO A 34 7.79 -2.06 3.04
CA PRO A 34 8.76 -1.50 3.97
C PRO A 34 8.12 -1.13 5.33
N GLU A 35 8.86 -1.30 6.43
CA GLU A 35 8.36 -0.98 7.78
C GLU A 35 8.05 0.52 7.97
N ASP A 36 8.63 1.37 7.13
CA ASP A 36 8.42 2.83 7.10
C ASP A 36 7.36 3.26 6.08
N TRP A 37 6.71 2.33 5.39
CA TRP A 37 5.59 2.66 4.52
C TRP A 37 4.43 3.26 5.34
N VAL A 38 3.91 4.37 4.83
CA VAL A 38 2.78 5.10 5.40
C VAL A 38 1.71 5.25 4.34
N CYS A 39 0.45 5.39 4.73
CA CYS A 39 -0.63 5.52 3.77
C CYS A 39 -0.43 6.82 2.97
N PRO A 40 -0.36 6.76 1.62
CA PRO A 40 -0.06 7.94 0.81
C PRO A 40 -1.15 9.02 0.89
N LEU A 41 -2.34 8.68 1.39
CA LEU A 41 -3.45 9.63 1.55
C LEU A 41 -3.51 10.31 2.92
N CYS A 42 -3.14 9.64 4.00
CA CYS A 42 -3.34 10.19 5.36
C CYS A 42 -2.13 10.15 6.29
N GLY A 43 -0.99 9.58 5.85
CA GLY A 43 0.19 9.35 6.68
C GLY A 43 0.00 8.11 7.55
#